data_AF-A0A3P6G9Z0-F1
#
_entry.id   AF-A0A3P6G9Z0-F1
#
_cell.length_a   1.000
_cell.length_b   1.000
_cell.length_c   1.000
_cell.angle_alpha   90.00
_cell.angle_beta   90.00
_cell.angle_gamma   90.00
#
_symmetry.space_group_name_H-M   'P 1'
#
loop_
_entity.id
_entity.type
_entity.pdbx_description
1 polymer ?
#
loop_
_entity_poly.entity_id
_entity_poly.type
_entity_poly.pdbx_seq_one_letter_code
_entity_poly.pdbx_strand_id
1 'polypeptide(L)'
;MASNDLQAYCGFSDQLAPYRCLPKVVVSGNWGCGIFKGDKELKCLIQLMACAQAGKSLAYCTFCNEAFAADALEVFQRLCSSGCTVGQLWGILSRVNPESYAPRLPSVFQIVLAELPDGATGC
;
A
#
# COMPACT_ATOMS: atom_id res chain seq x y z
N MET A 1 -8.68 5.59 10.21
CA MET A 1 -7.83 4.75 9.32
C MET A 1 -6.67 4.06 10.04
N ALA A 2 -6.07 4.63 11.10
CA ALA A 2 -4.92 4.06 11.83
C ALA A 2 -5.06 2.61 12.36
N SER A 3 -6.29 2.09 12.53
CA SER A 3 -6.50 0.72 13.04
C SER A 3 -6.07 -0.38 12.07
N ASN A 4 -6.00 -0.11 10.76
CA ASN A 4 -5.71 -1.14 9.75
C ASN A 4 -4.20 -1.29 9.50
N ASP A 5 -3.45 -0.18 9.54
CA ASP A 5 -1.99 -0.20 9.40
C ASP A 5 -1.32 -0.97 10.54
N LEU A 6 -1.81 -0.77 11.77
CA LEU A 6 -1.33 -1.49 12.94
C LEU A 6 -1.66 -3.00 12.87
N GLN A 7 -2.84 -3.37 12.37
CA GLN A 7 -3.20 -4.79 12.19
C GLN A 7 -2.29 -5.50 11.18
N ALA A 8 -2.00 -4.86 10.04
CA ALA A 8 -1.09 -5.41 9.05
C ALA A 8 0.35 -5.48 9.60
N TYR A 9 0.85 -4.41 10.22
CA TYR A 9 2.19 -4.38 10.79
C TYR A 9 2.39 -5.45 11.89
N CYS A 10 1.43 -5.59 12.81
CA CYS A 10 1.50 -6.61 13.85
C CYS A 10 1.49 -8.04 13.27
N GLY A 11 0.75 -8.27 12.18
CA GLY A 11 0.75 -9.56 11.49
C GLY A 11 2.05 -9.86 10.72
N PHE A 12 2.78 -8.83 10.32
CA PHE A 12 3.99 -8.96 9.50
C PHE A 12 5.29 -8.79 10.28
N SER A 13 5.28 -8.27 11.50
CA SER A 13 6.51 -7.98 12.24
C SER A 13 7.06 -9.19 12.99
N ASP A 14 8.37 -9.42 12.85
CA ASP A 14 9.11 -10.42 13.63
C ASP A 14 9.23 -10.03 15.10
N GLN A 15 9.06 -8.75 15.45
CA GLN A 15 9.15 -8.27 16.83
C GLN A 15 8.10 -8.90 17.75
N LEU A 16 6.99 -9.40 17.18
CA LEU A 16 5.92 -10.08 17.90
C LEU A 16 6.03 -11.62 17.80
N ALA A 17 7.07 -12.14 17.13
CA ALA A 17 7.33 -13.58 16.95
C ALA A 17 8.70 -13.98 17.56
N PRO A 18 8.85 -13.98 18.90
CA PRO A 18 10.14 -14.19 19.57
C PRO A 18 10.74 -15.60 19.38
N TYR A 19 9.98 -16.55 18.85
CA TYR A 19 10.39 -17.96 18.74
C TYR A 19 10.72 -18.41 17.32
N ARG A 20 10.48 -17.57 16.29
CA ARG A 20 10.79 -17.90 14.89
C ARG A 20 10.76 -16.65 14.01
N CYS A 21 11.80 -16.42 13.21
CA CYS A 21 11.74 -15.43 12.13
C CYS A 21 10.63 -15.80 11.15
N LEU A 22 9.74 -14.85 10.86
CA LEU A 22 8.70 -15.08 9.86
C LEU A 22 9.32 -14.97 8.46
N PRO A 23 8.62 -15.44 7.41
CA PRO A 23 9.11 -15.37 6.04
C PRO A 23 9.45 -13.94 5.60
N LYS A 24 10.46 -13.80 4.73
CA LYS A 24 10.86 -12.52 4.13
C LYS A 24 9.79 -11.95 3.17
N VAL A 25 8.89 -12.80 2.70
CA VAL A 25 7.81 -12.45 1.78
C VAL A 25 6.47 -12.66 2.47
N VAL A 26 5.66 -11.61 2.50
CA VAL A 26 4.25 -11.64 2.91
C VAL A 26 3.42 -11.89 1.67
N VAL A 27 2.60 -12.94 1.66
CA VAL A 27 1.62 -13.19 0.60
C VAL A 27 0.26 -12.72 1.10
N SER A 28 -0.37 -11.79 0.38
CA SER A 28 -1.67 -11.24 0.74
C SER A 28 -2.52 -10.93 -0.50
N GLY A 29 -3.64 -10.25 -0.32
CA GLY A 29 -4.50 -9.78 -1.40
C GLY A 29 -5.50 -8.75 -0.90
N ASN A 30 -6.71 -8.75 -1.47
CA ASN A 30 -7.81 -7.83 -1.17
C ASN A 30 -8.44 -8.04 0.23
N TRP A 31 -7.64 -7.99 1.30
CA TRP A 31 -8.09 -8.12 2.69
C TRP A 31 -9.12 -7.05 3.06
N GLY A 32 -10.35 -7.48 3.28
CA GLY A 32 -11.46 -6.62 3.71
C GLY A 32 -12.20 -5.89 2.58
N CYS A 33 -11.90 -6.12 1.30
CA CYS A 33 -12.57 -5.44 0.17
C CYS A 33 -13.83 -6.15 -0.36
N GLY A 34 -14.36 -7.12 0.39
CA GLY A 34 -15.67 -7.73 0.13
C GLY A 34 -16.79 -6.95 0.83
N ILE A 35 -17.30 -7.50 1.93
CA ILE A 35 -18.47 -6.98 2.66
C ILE A 35 -18.24 -5.56 3.24
N PHE A 36 -17.00 -5.15 3.50
CA PHE A 36 -16.69 -3.88 4.18
C PHE A 36 -16.52 -2.67 3.25
N LYS A 37 -16.75 -2.84 1.93
CA LYS A 37 -16.65 -1.76 0.91
C LYS A 37 -15.35 -0.92 0.98
N GLY A 38 -14.27 -1.50 1.50
CA GLY A 38 -12.98 -0.81 1.57
C GLY A 38 -12.38 -0.63 0.19
N ASP A 39 -11.83 0.56 -0.07
CA ASP A 39 -11.12 0.86 -1.31
C ASP A 39 -9.90 -0.07 -1.48
N LYS A 40 -9.83 -0.77 -2.62
CA LYS A 40 -8.82 -1.80 -2.90
C LYS A 40 -7.43 -1.20 -3.06
N GLU A 41 -7.33 -0.01 -3.65
CA GLU A 41 -6.08 0.70 -3.89
C GLU A 41 -5.48 1.17 -2.56
N LEU A 42 -6.31 1.78 -1.71
CA LEU A 42 -5.93 2.17 -0.36
C LEU A 42 -5.44 0.97 0.46
N LYS A 43 -6.18 -0.14 0.43
CA LYS A 43 -5.80 -1.36 1.17
C LYS A 43 -4.50 -1.98 0.65
N CYS A 44 -4.24 -1.87 -0.65
CA CYS A 44 -2.96 -2.28 -1.24
C CYS A 44 -1.81 -1.43 -0.69
N LEU A 45 -1.95 -0.10 -0.71
CA LEU A 45 -0.91 0.82 -0.21
C LEU A 45 -0.64 0.68 1.29
N ILE A 46 -1.67 0.45 2.10
CA ILE A 46 -1.54 0.16 3.53
C ILE A 46 -0.70 -1.09 3.78
N GLN A 47 -0.98 -2.17 3.04
CA GLN A 47 -0.21 -3.41 3.16
C GLN A 47 1.23 -3.23 2.66
N LEU A 48 1.44 -2.41 1.63
CA LEU A 48 2.76 -2.05 1.15
C LEU A 48 3.57 -1.31 2.22
N MET A 49 2.99 -0.28 2.86
CA MET A 49 3.61 0.45 3.96
C MET A 49 3.97 -0.46 5.14
N ALA A 50 3.05 -1.35 5.53
CA ALA A 50 3.29 -2.31 6.60
C ALA A 50 4.45 -3.27 6.29
N CYS A 51 4.53 -3.77 5.05
CA CYS A 51 5.64 -4.64 4.61
C CYS A 51 6.97 -3.87 4.58
N ALA A 52 6.98 -2.65 4.04
CA ALA A 52 8.17 -1.79 4.02
C ALA A 52 8.68 -1.50 5.43
N GLN A 53 7.78 -1.16 6.37
CA GLN A 53 8.14 -0.91 7.77
C GLN A 53 8.61 -2.18 8.50
N ALA A 54 8.11 -3.36 8.11
CA ALA A 54 8.53 -4.65 8.64
C ALA A 54 9.81 -5.20 7.95
N GLY A 55 10.36 -4.52 6.94
CA GLY A 55 11.52 -4.98 6.17
C GLY A 55 11.23 -6.22 5.31
N LYS A 56 10.00 -6.36 4.81
CA LYS A 56 9.53 -7.53 4.05
C LYS A 56 9.04 -7.17 2.66
N SER A 57 9.10 -8.14 1.75
CA SER A 57 8.51 -8.03 0.42
C SER A 57 7.04 -8.43 0.45
N LEU A 58 6.21 -7.81 -0.38
CA LEU A 58 4.78 -8.13 -0.53
C LEU A 58 4.52 -8.83 -1.87
N ALA A 59 3.94 -10.02 -1.82
CA ALA A 59 3.33 -10.68 -2.96
C ALA A 59 1.81 -10.48 -2.88
N TYR A 60 1.27 -9.59 -3.73
CA TYR A 60 -0.14 -9.22 -3.71
C TYR A 60 -0.94 -9.97 -4.78
N CYS A 61 -1.89 -10.79 -4.36
CA CYS A 61 -2.79 -11.51 -5.25
C CYS A 61 -3.99 -10.60 -5.62
N THR A 62 -4.11 -10.28 -6.92
CA THR A 62 -5.17 -9.40 -7.45
C THR A 62 -6.44 -10.14 -7.86
N PHE A 63 -6.49 -11.47 -7.70
CA PHE A 63 -7.62 -12.34 -8.05
C PHE A 63 -8.07 -12.19 -9.52
N CYS A 64 -7.12 -12.33 -10.45
CA CYS A 64 -7.34 -12.24 -11.90
C CYS A 64 -7.80 -10.85 -12.40
N ASN A 65 -7.61 -9.80 -11.60
CA ASN A 65 -7.77 -8.43 -12.08
C ASN A 65 -6.42 -7.91 -12.60
N GLU A 66 -6.21 -8.04 -13.90
CA GLU A 66 -4.97 -7.64 -14.57
C GLU A 66 -4.79 -6.12 -14.62
N ALA A 67 -5.86 -5.36 -14.82
CA ALA A 67 -5.82 -3.89 -14.83
C ALA A 67 -5.33 -3.35 -13.48
N PHE A 68 -5.96 -3.82 -12.39
CA PHE A 68 -5.53 -3.44 -11.04
C PHE A 68 -4.09 -3.89 -10.73
N ALA A 69 -3.65 -5.04 -11.26
CA ALA A 69 -2.27 -5.50 -11.08
C ALA A 69 -1.27 -4.57 -11.78
N ALA A 70 -1.58 -4.12 -12.99
CA ALA A 70 -0.76 -3.17 -13.73
C ALA A 70 -0.69 -1.82 -12.98
N ASP A 71 -1.83 -1.28 -12.56
CA ASP A 71 -1.89 0.00 -11.84
C ASP A 71 -1.12 -0.07 -10.51
N ALA A 72 -1.31 -1.14 -9.74
CA ALA A 72 -0.61 -1.34 -8.48
C ALA A 72 0.92 -1.45 -8.68
N LEU A 73 1.35 -2.11 -9.76
CA LEU A 73 2.76 -2.23 -10.11
C LEU A 73 3.36 -0.89 -10.53
N GLU A 74 2.64 -0.09 -11.32
CA GLU A 74 3.08 1.25 -11.72
C GLU A 74 3.29 2.15 -10.50
N VAL A 75 2.30 2.20 -9.59
CA VAL A 75 2.40 3.00 -8.37
C VAL A 75 3.58 2.52 -7.52
N PHE A 76 3.76 1.20 -7.37
CA PHE A 76 4.90 0.66 -6.63
C PHE A 76 6.24 1.10 -7.24
N GLN A 77 6.39 0.99 -8.57
CA GLN A 77 7.61 1.43 -9.27
C GLN A 77 7.86 2.93 -9.07
N ARG A 78 6.82 3.76 -9.12
CA ARG A 78 6.90 5.21 -8.89
C ARG A 78 7.27 5.56 -7.44
N LEU A 79 6.75 4.82 -6.47
CA LEU A 79 7.14 4.98 -5.07
C LEU A 79 8.62 4.64 -4.87
N CYS A 80 9.09 3.55 -5.48
CA CYS A 80 10.49 3.16 -5.41
C CYS A 80 11.42 4.16 -6.11
N SER A 81 11.08 4.61 -7.32
CA SER A 81 11.94 5.51 -8.10
C SER A 81 11.98 6.94 -7.55
N SER A 82 10.93 7.38 -6.86
CA SER A 82 10.89 8.69 -6.18
C SER A 82 11.59 8.71 -4.81
N GLY A 83 12.06 7.54 -4.31
CA GLY A 83 12.61 7.43 -2.97
C GLY A 83 11.57 7.72 -1.86
N CYS A 84 10.29 7.51 -2.15
CA CYS A 84 9.21 7.81 -1.22
C CYS A 84 9.29 6.93 0.04
N THR A 85 9.34 7.57 1.20
CA THR A 85 9.32 6.91 2.50
C THR A 85 7.90 6.58 2.95
N VAL A 86 7.76 5.60 3.86
CA VAL A 86 6.47 5.25 4.47
C VAL A 86 5.79 6.47 5.10
N GLY A 87 6.55 7.37 5.73
CA GLY A 87 6.01 8.59 6.33
C GLY A 87 5.45 9.58 5.31
N GLN A 88 6.09 9.73 4.14
CA GLN A 88 5.59 10.57 3.05
C GLN A 88 4.31 9.99 2.45
N LEU A 89 4.29 8.69 2.15
CA LEU A 89 3.10 8.01 1.64
C LEU A 89 1.94 8.10 2.64
N TRP A 90 2.19 7.89 3.93
CA TRP A 90 1.18 8.08 4.97
C TRP A 90 0.64 9.51 5.02
N GLY A 91 1.52 10.51 4.84
CA GLY A 91 1.14 11.91 4.78
C GLY A 91 0.18 12.22 3.62
N ILE A 92 0.42 11.62 2.45
CA ILE A 92 -0.48 11.72 1.28
C ILE A 92 -1.83 11.05 1.60
N LEU A 93 -1.80 9.80 2.06
CA LEU A 93 -3.01 9.02 2.33
C LEU A 93 -3.87 9.61 3.46
N SER A 94 -3.27 10.24 4.46
CA SER A 94 -3.99 10.90 5.56
C SER A 94 -4.80 12.12 5.09
N ARG A 95 -4.49 12.68 3.91
CA ARG A 95 -5.22 13.79 3.28
C ARG A 95 -6.32 13.31 2.34
N VAL A 96 -6.32 12.02 1.97
CA VAL A 96 -7.37 11.42 1.15
C VAL A 96 -8.62 11.26 2.00
N ASN A 97 -9.66 12.03 1.69
CA ASN A 97 -10.92 12.00 2.43
C ASN A 97 -11.74 10.73 2.07
N PRO A 98 -12.17 9.92 3.05
CA PRO A 98 -13.00 8.73 2.79
C PRO A 98 -14.38 9.03 2.16
N GLU A 99 -14.87 10.26 2.22
CA GLU A 99 -16.12 10.64 1.55
C GLU A 99 -15.93 10.90 0.05
N SER A 100 -14.67 10.90 -0.41
CA SER A 100 -14.28 11.20 -1.79
C SER A 100 -14.29 9.98 -2.73
N TYR A 101 -14.85 8.83 -2.34
CA TYR A 101 -14.98 7.65 -3.22
C TYR A 101 -16.20 7.73 -4.17
N ALA A 102 -16.54 8.92 -4.65
CA ALA A 102 -17.60 9.11 -5.64
C ALA A 102 -17.07 8.73 -7.04
N PRO A 103 -17.92 8.25 -7.97
CA PRO A 103 -17.50 7.75 -9.30
C PRO A 103 -16.88 8.80 -10.24
N ARG A 104 -16.70 10.05 -9.79
CA ARG A 104 -16.12 11.15 -10.57
C ARG A 104 -14.81 11.70 -9.97
N LEU A 105 -14.29 11.07 -8.92
CA LEU A 105 -13.08 11.51 -8.24
C LEU A 105 -11.89 10.66 -8.67
N PRO A 106 -10.67 11.23 -8.68
CA PRO A 106 -9.47 10.50 -9.04
C PRO A 106 -9.28 9.33 -8.09
N SER A 107 -8.75 8.22 -8.62
CA SER A 107 -8.47 7.04 -7.80
C SER A 107 -7.37 7.34 -6.77
N VAL A 108 -7.27 6.52 -5.72
CA VAL A 108 -6.24 6.70 -4.68
C VAL A 108 -4.85 6.57 -5.29
N PHE A 109 -4.66 5.65 -6.23
CA PHE A 109 -3.44 5.52 -7.02
C PHE A 109 -3.12 6.80 -7.80
N GLN A 110 -4.11 7.41 -8.46
CA GLN A 110 -3.90 8.66 -9.20
C GLN A 110 -3.51 9.82 -8.28
N ILE A 111 -4.15 9.94 -7.11
CA ILE A 111 -3.80 10.97 -6.12
C ILE A 111 -2.36 10.79 -5.66
N VAL A 112 -1.96 9.56 -5.34
CA VAL A 112 -0.57 9.27 -4.94
C VAL A 112 0.40 9.64 -6.06
N LEU A 113 0.16 9.20 -7.30
CA LEU A 113 1.03 9.48 -8.43
C LEU A 113 1.21 10.97 -8.72
N ALA A 114 0.17 11.78 -8.50
CA ALA A 114 0.20 13.23 -8.72
C ALA A 114 1.00 13.98 -7.63
N GLU A 115 1.05 13.43 -6.41
CA GLU A 115 1.73 14.04 -5.26
C GLU A 115 3.18 13.56 -5.10
N LEU A 116 3.58 12.53 -5.85
CA LEU A 116 4.97 12.07 -5.85
C LEU A 116 5.85 13.04 -6.64
N PRO A 117 7.04 13.40 -6.11
CA PRO A 117 7.98 14.21 -6.86
C PRO A 117 8.33 13.47 -8.16
N ASP A 118 8.41 14.22 -9.27
CA ASP A 118 9.01 13.72 -10.50
C ASP A 118 10.42 13.25 -10.14
N GLY A 119 10.67 11.96 -10.32
CA GLY A 119 11.95 11.37 -10.01
C GLY A 119 13.01 12.16 -10.75
N ALA A 120 13.78 12.98 -10.02
CA ALA A 120 14.95 13.61 -10.56
C ALA A 120 15.84 12.48 -11.05
N THR A 121 16.02 12.43 -12.37
CA THR A 121 17.15 11.74 -12.99
C THR A 121 18.42 12.31 -12.37
N GLY A 122 19.09 11.53 -11.52
CA GLY A 122 20.40 11.91 -11.00
C GLY A 122 20.81 11.21 -9.71
N CYS A 123 21.42 10.03 -9.82
CA CYS A 123 22.88 9.89 -9.86
C CYS A 123 23.25 8.49 -10.33
#